data_AF-A0A183C7Y4-F1
#
_entry.id   AF-A0A183C7Y4-F1
#
_cell.length_a   1.000
_cell.length_b   1.000
_cell.length_c   1.000
_cell.angle_alpha   90.00
_cell.angle_beta   90.00
_cell.angle_gamma   90.00
#
_symmetry.space_group_name_H-M   'P 1'
#
loop_
_entity.id
_entity.type
_entity.pdbx_description
1 polymer ?
#
loop_
_entity_poly.entity_id
_entity_poly.type
_entity_poly.pdbx_seq_one_letter_code
_entity_poly.pdbx_strand_id
1 'polypeptide(L)'
;MGALQRVPDNFPWLYLRPVDSFPCHDRTGIPRSRDFLVSCGKEQNPLKPLKAIQGWVANFFSCSGCRRHFMDMTTKTFPMEASNVKKPEDVVLYLWKAHNIVNKRLNGDEATEDPQFTKEQFPPTYLCPECQKSATGNGKDVELDPEKTLQFLLNYSTNIKARP
;
A
#
# COMPACT_ATOMS: atom_id res chain seq x y z
N MET A 1 -25.01 -17.02 -18.65
CA MET A 1 -23.55 -17.15 -18.45
C MET A 1 -22.97 -15.75 -18.33
N GLY A 2 -22.60 -15.31 -17.14
CA GLY A 2 -21.97 -14.00 -16.91
C GLY A 2 -20.79 -14.19 -15.97
N ALA A 3 -19.57 -14.03 -16.47
CA ALA A 3 -18.37 -14.12 -15.68
C ALA A 3 -18.35 -12.96 -14.67
N LEU A 4 -18.54 -13.30 -13.39
CA LEU A 4 -18.15 -12.43 -12.29
C LEU A 4 -16.63 -12.30 -12.35
N GLN A 5 -16.13 -11.27 -13.02
CA GLN A 5 -14.74 -10.86 -12.94
C GLN A 5 -14.50 -10.41 -11.48
N ARG A 6 -14.10 -11.36 -10.63
CA ARG A 6 -13.65 -11.09 -9.27
C ARG A 6 -12.51 -10.07 -9.37
N VAL A 7 -12.66 -8.98 -8.65
CA VAL A 7 -11.61 -7.96 -8.49
C VAL A 7 -10.38 -8.71 -7.96
N PRO A 8 -9.18 -8.54 -8.55
CA PRO A 8 -7.95 -9.16 -8.06
C PRO A 8 -7.80 -8.84 -6.58
N ASP A 9 -7.29 -9.76 -5.76
CA ASP A 9 -7.08 -9.69 -4.29
C ASP A 9 -6.65 -8.33 -3.73
N ASN A 10 -7.58 -7.38 -3.79
CA ASN A 10 -7.37 -5.99 -3.48
C ASN A 10 -7.76 -5.87 -2.02
N PHE A 11 -6.74 -6.05 -1.18
CA PHE A 11 -6.87 -5.88 0.25
C PHE A 11 -7.55 -4.55 0.56
N PRO A 12 -8.67 -4.54 1.31
CA PRO A 12 -9.42 -3.34 1.69
C PRO A 12 -8.59 -2.24 2.36
N TRP A 13 -7.36 -2.54 2.81
CA TRP A 13 -6.44 -1.59 3.45
C TRP A 13 -5.89 -0.52 2.49
N LEU A 14 -5.76 -0.82 1.19
CA LEU A 14 -5.50 0.21 0.17
C LEU A 14 -6.76 1.06 -0.13
N TYR A 15 -7.92 0.60 0.34
CA TYR A 15 -9.22 1.27 0.21
C TYR A 15 -9.67 1.96 1.48
N LEU A 16 -8.79 2.07 2.49
CA LEU A 16 -8.95 3.08 3.51
C LEU A 16 -8.81 4.44 2.83
N ARG A 17 -9.91 4.91 2.22
CA ARG A 17 -10.13 6.34 2.11
C ARG A 17 -9.90 6.89 3.52
N PRO A 18 -9.19 8.01 3.67
CA PRO A 18 -9.18 8.74 4.93
C PRO A 18 -10.62 8.81 5.41
N VAL A 19 -10.90 8.20 6.56
CA VAL A 19 -12.21 8.30 7.22
C VAL A 19 -12.52 9.78 7.35
N ASP A 20 -13.52 10.21 6.59
CA ASP A 20 -14.09 11.56 6.50
C ASP A 20 -13.09 12.70 6.73
N SER A 21 -12.40 13.06 5.64
CA SER A 21 -11.87 14.42 5.49
C SER A 21 -13.05 15.39 5.49
N PHE A 22 -13.49 15.84 6.66
CA PHE A 22 -14.25 17.08 6.75
C PHE A 22 -13.42 18.15 6.01
N PRO A 23 -14.01 18.90 5.07
CA PRO A 23 -13.29 19.95 4.39
C PRO A 23 -12.79 20.92 5.46
N CYS A 24 -11.47 21.04 5.55
CA CYS A 24 -10.90 22.07 6.39
C CYS A 24 -11.15 23.39 5.68
N HIS A 25 -12.22 24.08 6.06
CA HIS A 25 -12.42 25.46 5.69
C HIS A 25 -11.27 26.28 6.30
N ASP A 26 -10.41 26.85 5.45
CA ASP A 26 -9.79 28.12 5.81
C ASP A 26 -10.93 29.14 6.01
N ARG A 27 -10.73 30.16 6.86
CA ARG A 27 -11.71 31.24 7.11
C ARG A 27 -12.14 31.96 5.82
N THR A 28 -11.49 31.66 4.70
CA THR A 28 -11.68 32.26 3.37
C THR A 28 -12.44 31.37 2.37
N GLY A 29 -12.68 30.08 2.66
CA GLY A 29 -13.58 29.23 1.85
C GLY A 29 -13.13 28.88 0.41
N ILE A 30 -11.84 28.97 0.08
CA ILE A 30 -11.33 28.67 -1.28
C ILE A 30 -10.77 27.24 -1.35
N PRO A 31 -11.19 26.40 -2.32
CA PRO A 31 -10.64 25.05 -2.49
C PRO A 31 -9.29 25.10 -3.23
N ARG A 32 -8.20 24.68 -2.58
CA ARG A 32 -6.95 24.37 -3.28
C ARG A 32 -7.04 22.97 -3.89
N SER A 33 -7.06 22.92 -5.21
CA SER A 33 -6.89 21.68 -5.96
C SER A 33 -5.48 21.13 -5.78
N ARG A 34 -5.38 19.84 -5.41
CA ARG A 34 -4.19 18.94 -5.45
C ARG A 34 -3.51 18.56 -4.12
N ASP A 35 -4.25 18.47 -3.02
CA ASP A 35 -3.68 18.01 -1.75
C ASP A 35 -4.35 16.71 -1.25
N PHE A 36 -3.87 15.55 -1.69
CA PHE A 36 -4.29 14.23 -1.17
C PHE A 36 -3.64 13.86 0.19
N LEU A 37 -2.87 14.76 0.81
CA LEU A 37 -2.24 14.54 2.13
C LEU A 37 -2.30 15.73 3.08
N VAL A 38 -3.08 16.77 2.79
CA VAL A 38 -3.17 17.94 3.69
C VAL A 38 -4.32 17.76 4.67
N SER A 39 -4.02 17.10 5.79
CA SER A 39 -4.70 17.45 7.03
C SER A 39 -4.35 18.90 7.34
N CYS A 40 -5.35 19.77 7.49
CA CYS A 40 -5.13 21.18 7.81
C CYS A 40 -4.38 21.32 9.14
N GLY A 41 -3.10 21.71 9.06
CA GLY A 41 -2.36 22.34 10.15
C GLY A 41 -2.03 21.52 11.40
N LYS A 42 -2.04 20.19 11.37
CA LYS A 42 -1.51 19.37 12.49
C LYS A 42 -0.31 18.55 12.03
N GLU A 43 0.77 18.59 12.82
CA GLU A 43 1.91 17.70 12.71
C GLU A 43 1.40 16.25 12.65
N GLN A 44 1.48 15.64 11.46
CA GLN A 44 1.00 14.29 11.24
C GLN A 44 2.09 13.34 11.71
N ASN A 45 1.87 12.63 12.83
CA ASN A 45 2.71 11.49 13.18
C ASN A 45 2.44 10.37 12.16
N PRO A 46 3.38 10.06 11.25
CA PRO A 46 3.14 9.13 10.16
C PRO A 46 3.02 7.68 10.65
N LEU A 47 3.46 7.37 11.87
CA LEU A 47 3.29 6.05 12.47
C LEU A 47 1.88 5.79 12.98
N LYS A 48 1.11 6.84 13.30
CA LYS A 48 -0.25 6.71 13.85
C LYS A 48 -1.18 5.87 12.94
N PRO A 49 -1.32 6.15 11.62
CA PRO A 49 -2.15 5.31 10.75
C PRO A 49 -1.65 3.86 10.65
N LEU A 50 -0.34 3.64 10.60
CA LEU A 50 0.24 2.29 10.53
C LEU A 50 -0.05 1.48 11.80
N LYS A 51 0.06 2.11 12.97
CA LYS A 51 -0.27 1.48 14.26
C LYS A 51 -1.76 1.18 14.40
N ALA A 52 -2.63 2.03 13.83
CA ALA A 52 -4.06 1.74 13.77
C ALA A 52 -4.36 0.49 12.92
N ILE A 53 -3.74 0.36 11.74
CA ILE A 53 -3.84 -0.84 10.90
C ILE A 53 -3.31 -2.07 11.64
N GLN A 54 -2.15 -1.96 12.28
CA GLN A 54 -1.55 -3.03 13.07
C GLN A 54 -2.48 -3.50 14.19
N GLY A 55 -3.07 -2.56 14.93
CA GLY A 55 -4.05 -2.85 15.98
C GLY A 55 -5.32 -3.51 15.42
N TRP A 56 -5.83 -3.05 14.29
CA TRP A 56 -6.99 -3.68 13.66
C TRP A 56 -6.68 -5.13 13.25
N VAL A 57 -5.54 -5.37 12.58
CA VAL A 57 -5.15 -6.71 12.13
C VAL A 57 -4.97 -7.66 13.30
N ALA A 58 -4.38 -7.17 14.40
CA ALA A 58 -4.18 -7.95 15.62
C ALA A 58 -5.49 -8.43 16.26
N ASN A 59 -6.56 -7.63 16.20
CA ASN A 59 -7.78 -7.89 16.96
C ASN A 59 -8.95 -8.41 16.11
N PHE A 60 -9.05 -8.01 14.84
CA PHE A 60 -10.25 -8.23 14.02
C PHE A 60 -10.01 -9.05 12.76
N PHE A 61 -8.76 -9.25 12.33
CA PHE A 61 -8.51 -10.03 11.11
C PHE A 61 -8.71 -11.53 11.36
N SER A 62 -9.58 -12.15 10.56
CA SER A 62 -10.08 -13.52 10.77
C SER A 62 -9.02 -14.59 10.49
N CYS A 63 -8.16 -14.38 9.49
CA CYS A 63 -7.10 -15.33 9.15
C CYS A 63 -5.98 -15.31 10.21
N SER A 64 -5.97 -16.29 11.10
CA SER A 64 -5.01 -16.39 12.21
C SER A 64 -3.56 -16.52 11.73
N GLY A 65 -3.32 -17.30 10.66
CA GLY A 65 -2.00 -17.44 10.04
C GLY A 65 -1.51 -16.13 9.41
N CYS A 66 -2.37 -15.47 8.64
CA CYS A 66 -2.09 -14.18 8.02
C CYS A 66 -1.77 -13.11 9.07
N ARG A 67 -2.58 -13.06 10.15
CA ARG A 67 -2.36 -12.16 11.29
C ARG A 67 -0.98 -12.40 11.92
N ARG A 68 -0.62 -13.65 12.21
CA ARG A 68 0.69 -13.98 12.79
C ARG A 68 1.83 -13.47 11.93
N HIS A 69 1.78 -13.76 10.63
CA HIS A 69 2.82 -13.30 9.70
C HIS A 69 2.88 -11.78 9.56
N PHE A 70 1.72 -11.10 9.55
CA PHE A 70 1.67 -9.65 9.50
C PHE A 70 2.31 -9.03 10.75
N MET A 71 2.01 -9.58 11.93
CA MET A 71 2.61 -9.12 13.20
C MET A 71 4.11 -9.38 13.22
N ASP A 72 4.57 -10.58 12.84
CA ASP A 72 6.00 -10.90 12.77
C ASP A 72 6.75 -9.95 11.82
N MET A 73 6.20 -9.70 10.62
CA MET A 73 6.78 -8.75 9.67
C MET A 73 6.86 -7.34 10.26
N THR A 74 5.77 -6.82 10.82
CA THR A 74 5.67 -5.42 11.27
C THR A 74 6.33 -5.14 12.63
N THR A 75 6.81 -6.17 13.32
CA THR A 75 7.51 -6.06 14.61
C THR A 75 8.97 -6.52 14.57
N LYS A 76 9.34 -7.41 13.63
CA LYS A 76 10.69 -8.00 13.58
C LYS A 76 11.41 -7.69 12.27
N THR A 77 10.85 -8.11 11.14
CA THR A 77 11.56 -8.09 9.85
C THR A 77 11.52 -6.72 9.17
N PHE A 78 10.41 -6.00 9.30
CA PHE A 78 10.20 -4.68 8.71
C PHE A 78 9.41 -3.80 9.69
N PRO A 79 10.03 -3.35 10.80
CA PRO A 79 9.32 -2.71 11.89
C PRO A 79 8.76 -1.33 11.52
N MET A 80 7.58 -1.00 12.06
CA MET A 80 6.92 0.32 11.92
C MET A 80 7.59 1.36 12.82
N GLU A 81 8.76 1.84 12.41
CA GLU A 81 9.59 2.79 13.17
C GLU A 81 9.99 4.02 12.34
N ALA A 82 10.47 5.07 13.03
CA ALA A 82 10.88 6.33 12.41
C ALA A 82 12.05 6.19 11.42
N SER A 83 12.82 5.10 11.51
CA SER A 83 13.85 4.76 10.52
C SER A 83 13.25 4.44 9.15
N ASN A 84 12.07 3.82 9.11
CA ASN A 84 11.36 3.39 7.91
C ASN A 84 10.27 4.38 7.47
N VAL A 85 9.78 5.25 8.36
CA VAL A 85 8.66 6.16 8.12
C VAL A 85 8.96 7.52 8.74
N LYS A 86 9.47 8.46 7.94
CA LYS A 86 9.87 9.80 8.39
C LYS A 86 8.84 10.86 8.01
N LYS A 87 8.24 10.71 6.84
CA LYS A 87 7.28 11.65 6.27
C LYS A 87 5.89 11.01 6.13
N PRO A 88 4.82 11.81 6.05
CA PRO A 88 3.48 11.28 5.76
C PRO A 88 3.42 10.43 4.50
N GLU A 89 4.13 10.82 3.44
CA GLU A 89 4.19 10.04 2.19
C GLU A 89 4.83 8.66 2.36
N ASP A 90 5.75 8.50 3.32
CA ASP A 90 6.44 7.22 3.58
C ASP A 90 5.47 6.15 4.08
N VAL A 91 4.30 6.52 4.61
CA VAL A 91 3.24 5.58 5.00
C VAL A 91 2.80 4.73 3.81
N VAL A 92 2.62 5.37 2.65
CA VAL A 92 2.22 4.71 1.40
C VAL A 92 3.31 3.74 0.96
N LEU A 93 4.57 4.20 0.95
CA LEU A 93 5.72 3.37 0.59
C LEU A 93 5.93 2.20 1.57
N TYR A 94 5.71 2.40 2.86
CA TYR A 94 5.84 1.35 3.87
C TYR A 94 4.81 0.24 3.63
N LEU A 95 3.53 0.60 3.44
CA LEU A 95 2.46 -0.36 3.17
C LEU A 95 2.73 -1.12 1.85
N TRP A 96 3.17 -0.39 0.83
CA TRP A 96 3.55 -0.97 -0.45
C TRP A 96 4.70 -1.98 -0.33
N LYS A 97 5.81 -1.63 0.37
CA LYS A 97 6.93 -2.54 0.61
C LYS A 97 6.49 -3.77 1.41
N ALA A 98 5.70 -3.56 2.46
CA ALA A 98 5.15 -4.63 3.28
C ALA A 98 4.31 -5.61 2.45
N HIS A 99 3.48 -5.10 1.53
CA HIS A 99 2.74 -5.94 0.59
C HIS A 99 3.66 -6.71 -0.37
N ASN A 100 4.71 -6.07 -0.90
CA ASN A 100 5.66 -6.75 -1.77
C ASN A 100 6.48 -7.85 -1.05
N ILE A 101 6.76 -7.70 0.24
CA ILE A 101 7.33 -8.77 1.09
C ILE A 101 6.37 -9.95 1.16
N VAL A 102 5.07 -9.69 1.35
CA VAL A 102 4.04 -10.74 1.38
C VAL A 102 3.88 -11.39 0.01
N ASN A 103 3.85 -10.63 -1.08
CA ASN A 103 3.77 -11.15 -2.45
C ASN A 103 4.95 -12.08 -2.75
N LYS A 104 6.19 -11.67 -2.39
CA LYS A 104 7.38 -12.51 -2.57
C LYS A 104 7.28 -13.82 -1.80
N ARG A 105 6.70 -13.82 -0.60
CA ARG A 105 6.50 -15.03 0.21
C ARG A 105 5.43 -15.95 -0.37
N LEU A 106 4.36 -15.40 -0.90
CA LEU A 106 3.19 -16.15 -1.39
C LEU A 106 3.29 -16.54 -2.87
N ASN A 107 4.25 -16.01 -3.61
CA ASN A 107 4.47 -16.36 -5.01
C ASN A 107 4.76 -17.85 -5.16
N GLY A 108 3.98 -18.55 -5.98
CA GLY A 108 4.10 -19.98 -6.23
C GLY A 108 3.47 -20.88 -5.15
N ASP A 109 2.70 -20.33 -4.20
CA ASP A 109 1.94 -21.13 -3.25
C ASP A 109 0.68 -21.70 -3.90
N GLU A 110 0.79 -22.90 -4.49
CA GLU A 110 -0.30 -23.59 -5.19
C GLU A 110 -1.57 -23.80 -4.34
N ALA A 111 -1.46 -23.74 -3.01
CA ALA A 111 -2.59 -23.93 -2.11
C ALA A 111 -3.40 -22.65 -1.86
N THR A 112 -2.79 -21.46 -2.02
CA THR A 112 -3.42 -20.18 -1.66
C THR A 112 -3.38 -19.12 -2.76
N GLU A 113 -2.57 -19.32 -3.80
CA GLU A 113 -2.45 -18.43 -4.94
C GLU A 113 -3.56 -18.67 -5.96
N ASP A 114 -4.22 -17.60 -6.41
CA ASP A 114 -5.15 -17.66 -7.53
C ASP A 114 -4.35 -17.80 -8.84
N PRO A 115 -4.52 -18.88 -9.63
CA PRO A 115 -3.79 -19.05 -10.88
C PRO A 115 -4.02 -17.95 -11.91
N GLN A 116 -5.14 -17.22 -11.82
CA GLN A 116 -5.43 -16.07 -12.69
C GLN A 116 -4.73 -14.78 -12.22
N PHE A 117 -4.28 -14.74 -10.96
CA PHE A 117 -3.70 -13.56 -10.31
C PHE A 117 -2.49 -13.95 -9.46
N THR A 118 -1.42 -14.33 -10.14
CA THR A 118 -0.15 -14.68 -9.49
C THR A 118 0.43 -13.49 -8.73
N LYS A 119 1.06 -13.77 -7.58
CA LYS A 119 1.66 -12.77 -6.70
C LYS A 119 3.00 -12.32 -7.27
N GLU A 120 3.02 -11.20 -7.98
CA GLU A 120 4.25 -10.59 -8.47
C GLU A 120 4.65 -9.34 -7.65
N GLN A 121 5.88 -8.85 -7.86
CA GLN A 121 6.28 -7.56 -7.30
C GLN A 121 5.50 -6.45 -8.00
N PHE A 122 4.83 -5.62 -7.22
CA PHE A 122 4.05 -4.50 -7.71
C PHE A 122 4.81 -3.17 -7.61
N PRO A 123 4.66 -2.22 -8.54
CA PRO A 123 4.05 -2.41 -9.85
C PRO A 123 4.93 -3.29 -10.74
N PRO A 124 4.32 -4.14 -11.58
CA PRO A 124 5.07 -4.86 -12.61
C PRO A 124 5.58 -3.90 -13.68
N THR A 125 6.62 -4.31 -14.41
CA THR A 125 7.30 -3.47 -15.41
C THR A 125 6.37 -2.88 -16.44
N TYR A 126 5.37 -3.64 -16.90
CA TYR A 126 4.43 -3.18 -17.91
C TYR A 126 3.49 -2.08 -17.41
N LEU A 127 3.31 -1.97 -16.08
CA LEU A 127 2.41 -0.98 -15.48
C LEU A 127 3.16 0.30 -15.09
N CYS A 128 4.42 0.18 -14.68
CA CYS A 128 5.30 1.32 -14.44
C CYS A 128 6.74 0.99 -14.87
N PRO A 129 7.08 1.19 -16.16
CA PRO A 129 8.44 0.96 -16.65
C PRO A 129 9.46 1.86 -15.96
N GLU A 130 9.09 3.13 -15.67
CA GLU A 130 9.99 4.05 -15.00
C GLU A 130 10.27 3.70 -13.54
N CYS A 131 9.42 2.88 -12.89
CA CYS A 131 9.60 2.48 -11.49
C CYS A 131 10.76 1.51 -11.29
N GLN A 132 11.34 0.93 -12.34
CA GLN A 132 12.51 0.06 -12.19
C GLN A 132 13.80 0.89 -12.09
N LYS A 133 14.68 0.52 -11.15
CA LYS A 133 16.07 0.97 -11.19
C LYS A 133 16.79 0.22 -12.30
N SER A 134 17.65 0.93 -13.05
CA SER A 134 18.46 0.36 -14.12
C SER A 134 19.15 -0.92 -13.64
N ALA A 135 18.96 -2.02 -14.38
CA ALA A 135 19.34 -3.37 -13.97
C ALA A 135 20.83 -3.50 -13.65
N THR A 136 21.22 -3.37 -12.39
CA THR A 136 22.52 -3.82 -11.89
C THR A 136 22.38 -5.26 -11.40
N GLY A 137 22.48 -6.22 -12.34
CA GLY A 137 22.72 -7.63 -12.03
C GLY A 137 21.60 -8.60 -12.40
N ASN A 138 21.99 -9.71 -13.03
CA ASN A 138 21.33 -11.00 -13.23
C ASN A 138 19.82 -11.15 -12.95
N GLY A 139 18.96 -10.25 -13.46
CA GLY A 139 17.55 -10.46 -13.83
C GLY A 139 16.56 -11.06 -12.81
N LYS A 140 16.93 -11.26 -11.55
CA LYS A 140 16.12 -12.00 -10.56
C LYS A 140 15.56 -11.16 -9.42
N ASP A 141 16.16 -10.01 -9.11
CA ASP A 141 15.63 -9.06 -8.15
C ASP A 141 15.46 -7.70 -8.84
N VAL A 142 14.21 -7.35 -9.15
CA VAL A 142 13.86 -6.02 -9.68
C VAL A 142 13.90 -5.04 -8.51
N GLU A 143 14.92 -4.17 -8.48
CA GLU A 143 14.95 -3.07 -7.53
C GLU A 143 14.07 -1.92 -8.04
N LEU A 144 13.11 -1.48 -7.23
CA LEU A 144 12.17 -0.42 -7.59
C LEU A 144 12.62 0.94 -7.05
N ASP A 145 12.53 1.97 -7.87
CA ASP A 145 12.80 3.37 -7.55
C ASP A 145 11.70 3.90 -6.63
N PRO A 146 12.01 4.26 -5.37
CA PRO A 146 10.99 4.64 -4.39
C PRO A 146 10.28 5.96 -4.74
N GLU A 147 10.93 6.90 -5.42
CA GLU A 147 10.34 8.19 -5.74
C GLU A 147 9.31 8.04 -6.87
N LYS A 148 9.73 7.39 -7.96
CA LYS A 148 8.84 7.11 -9.09
C LYS A 148 7.71 6.16 -8.70
N THR A 149 8.00 5.17 -7.86
CA THR A 149 6.99 4.27 -7.32
C THR A 149 5.98 5.00 -6.46
N LEU A 150 6.41 5.93 -5.59
CA LEU A 150 5.48 6.73 -4.78
C LEU A 150 4.55 7.57 -5.68
N GLN A 151 5.09 8.23 -6.70
CA GLN A 151 4.28 9.01 -7.65
C GLN A 151 3.27 8.11 -8.38
N PHE A 152 3.71 6.95 -8.85
CA PHE A 152 2.84 5.95 -9.44
C PHE A 152 1.74 5.52 -8.47
N LEU A 153 2.05 5.19 -7.23
CA LEU A 153 1.08 4.71 -6.23
C LEU A 153 0.02 5.75 -5.89
N LEU A 154 0.42 7.01 -5.74
CA LEU A 154 -0.51 8.12 -5.46
C LEU A 154 -1.48 8.32 -6.63
N ASN A 155 -0.98 8.25 -7.87
CA ASN A 155 -1.81 8.37 -9.06
C ASN A 155 -2.68 7.13 -9.27
N TYR A 156 -2.13 5.93 -9.09
CA TYR A 156 -2.83 4.67 -9.29
C TYR A 156 -4.00 4.56 -8.30
N SER A 157 -3.75 4.79 -7.01
CA SER A 157 -4.76 4.64 -5.94
C SER A 157 -5.90 5.65 -6.05
N THR A 158 -5.65 6.86 -6.57
CA THR A 158 -6.68 7.89 -6.75
C THR A 158 -7.54 7.66 -7.99
N ASN A 159 -7.03 6.94 -8.99
CA ASN A 159 -7.72 6.64 -10.23
C ASN A 159 -8.46 5.29 -10.23
N ILE A 160 -8.38 4.51 -9.14
CA ILE A 160 -9.23 3.33 -8.96
C ILE A 160 -10.67 3.81 -8.77
N LYS A 161 -11.46 3.78 -9.85
CA LYS A 161 -12.91 3.89 -9.74
C LYS A 161 -13.39 2.65 -8.98
N ALA A 162 -13.98 2.84 -7.80
CA ALA A 162 -14.80 1.80 -7.20
C ALA A 162 -15.87 1.42 -8.26
N ARG A 163 -15.81 0.20 -8.77
CA ARG A 163 -16.88 -0.31 -9.63
C ARG A 163 -18.14 -0.33 -8.74
N PRO A 164 -19.23 0.35 -9.13
CA PRO A 164 -20.48 0.30 -8.37
C PRO A 164 -21.01 -1.12 -8.25
#